data_AF-A0A0K9P991-F1
#
_entry.id   AF-A0A0K9P991-F1
#
_cell.length_a   1.000
_cell.length_b   1.000
_cell.length_c   1.000
_cell.angle_alpha   90.00
_cell.angle_beta   90.00
_cell.angle_gamma   90.00
#
_symmetry.space_group_name_H-M   'P 1'
#
loop_
_entity.id
_entity.type
_entity.pdbx_description
1 polymer ?
#
loop_
_entity_poly.entity_id
_entity_poly.type
_entity_poly.pdbx_seq_one_letter_code
_entity_poly.pdbx_strand_id
1 'polypeptide(L)'
;MNGEENIGIEINPVPFAPAGKSIINPDFFCKEGLLLKRTKGGALHWKQAIVFINKNSQVMIKLKSKHVGGAFSKRKSCIVSGVYEDIPAWPATAGRNIGAHFGLRTAQGIIEFECENEILKQTWVDGVRNLLHQVANL
;
A
#
# COMPACT_ATOMS: atom_id res chain seq x y z
N MET A 1 42.92 -21.56 -26.29
CA MET A 1 41.80 -20.76 -26.82
C MET A 1 40.55 -21.28 -26.12
N ASN A 2 40.28 -20.76 -24.92
CA ASN A 2 39.21 -19.76 -24.65
C ASN A 2 37.86 -20.51 -24.67
N GLY A 3 37.28 -20.86 -23.53
CA GLY A 3 36.37 -20.00 -22.76
C GLY A 3 35.04 -19.92 -23.53
N GLU A 4 33.93 -20.47 -23.06
CA GLU A 4 33.05 -19.78 -22.11
C GLU A 4 32.22 -20.74 -21.25
N GLU A 5 32.08 -20.34 -19.99
CA GLU A 5 31.34 -20.98 -18.92
C GLU A 5 29.82 -20.99 -19.15
N ASN A 6 29.19 -22.10 -18.77
CA ASN A 6 27.76 -22.16 -18.50
C ASN A 6 27.47 -21.34 -17.23
N ILE A 7 26.73 -20.23 -17.35
CA ILE A 7 26.05 -19.60 -16.22
C ILE A 7 24.54 -19.84 -16.33
N GLY A 8 24.09 -20.93 -15.72
CA GLY A 8 22.67 -21.16 -15.48
C GLY A 8 22.14 -20.17 -14.45
N ILE A 9 20.98 -19.57 -14.74
CA ILE A 9 20.14 -18.97 -13.70
C ILE A 9 18.76 -19.61 -13.83
N GLU A 10 18.62 -20.76 -13.17
CA GLU A 10 17.33 -21.37 -12.90
C GLU A 10 16.58 -20.48 -11.90
N ILE A 11 15.65 -19.67 -12.42
CA ILE A 11 14.73 -18.86 -11.62
C ILE A 11 13.68 -19.76 -10.97
N ASN A 12 14.07 -20.41 -9.88
CA ASN A 12 13.14 -21.09 -8.99
C ASN A 12 12.18 -20.07 -8.38
N PRO A 13 10.85 -20.17 -8.58
CA PRO A 13 9.91 -19.29 -7.92
C PRO A 13 9.95 -19.57 -6.42
N VAL A 14 10.36 -18.59 -5.63
CA VAL A 14 10.38 -18.69 -4.16
C VAL A 14 8.93 -18.81 -3.68
N PRO A 15 8.50 -19.93 -3.08
CA PRO A 15 7.20 -20.00 -2.44
C PRO A 15 7.32 -19.29 -1.10
N PHE A 16 6.93 -18.01 -1.04
CA PHE A 16 6.76 -17.35 0.25
C PHE A 16 5.46 -17.84 0.90
N ALA A 17 5.53 -18.96 1.59
CA ALA A 17 4.57 -19.28 2.63
C ALA A 17 4.87 -18.39 3.85
N PRO A 18 3.91 -17.60 4.36
CA PRO A 18 4.11 -16.94 5.64
C PRO A 18 3.94 -17.95 6.78
N ALA A 19 5.05 -18.43 7.33
CA ALA A 19 5.08 -19.01 8.68
C ALA A 19 5.10 -17.86 9.68
N GLY A 20 3.96 -17.61 10.32
CA GLY A 20 3.82 -16.61 11.37
C GLY A 20 2.35 -16.37 11.64
N LYS A 21 1.86 -16.91 12.76
CA LYS A 21 0.45 -16.84 13.17
C LYS A 21 -0.09 -15.42 12.99
N SER A 22 -1.01 -15.28 12.05
CA SER A 22 -1.86 -14.11 11.95
C SER A 22 -2.71 -14.07 13.22
N ILE A 23 -2.36 -13.23 14.19
CA ILE A 23 -3.37 -12.70 15.10
C ILE A 23 -3.97 -11.49 14.39
N ILE A 24 -4.66 -11.77 13.28
CA ILE A 24 -5.78 -10.93 12.87
C ILE A 24 -6.86 -11.22 13.90
N ASN A 25 -7.16 -10.24 14.75
CA ASN A 25 -8.47 -10.26 15.38
C ASN A 25 -9.48 -10.11 14.23
N PRO A 26 -10.35 -11.11 13.99
CA PRO A 26 -11.31 -11.08 12.88
C PRO A 26 -12.38 -9.99 13.05
N ASP A 27 -12.43 -9.34 14.22
CA ASP A 27 -13.44 -8.34 14.57
C ASP A 27 -13.19 -6.93 13.98
N PHE A 28 -12.05 -6.72 13.31
CA PHE A 28 -11.78 -5.45 12.62
C PHE A 28 -11.49 -5.70 11.14
N PHE A 29 -12.39 -5.22 10.28
CA PHE A 29 -12.17 -5.20 8.83
C PHE A 29 -10.80 -4.58 8.55
N CYS A 30 -9.92 -5.33 7.89
CA CYS A 30 -8.55 -4.94 7.60
C CYS A 30 -8.30 -5.09 6.11
N LYS A 31 -7.96 -3.98 5.42
CA LYS A 31 -7.53 -4.03 4.01
C LYS A 31 -6.02 -3.90 3.93
N GLU A 32 -5.37 -4.85 3.27
CA GLU A 32 -3.92 -4.87 3.07
C GLU A 32 -3.58 -5.03 1.58
N GLY A 33 -2.50 -4.40 1.14
CA GLY A 33 -1.97 -4.56 -0.21
C GLY A 33 -0.78 -3.66 -0.52
N LEU A 34 -0.18 -3.84 -1.69
CA LEU A 34 0.90 -2.99 -2.18
C LEU A 34 0.31 -1.79 -2.93
N LEU A 35 0.77 -0.60 -2.56
CA LEU A 35 0.40 0.66 -3.19
C LEU A 35 1.67 1.44 -3.54
N LEU A 36 1.66 2.12 -4.68
CA LEU A 36 2.69 3.10 -4.97
C LEU A 36 2.30 4.41 -4.29
N LYS A 37 3.18 4.95 -3.45
CA LYS A 37 2.94 6.18 -2.69
C LYS A 37 3.76 7.31 -3.28
N ARG A 38 3.14 8.47 -3.51
CA ARG A 38 3.86 9.71 -3.87
C ARG A 38 4.30 10.48 -2.62
N THR A 39 5.52 10.99 -2.68
CA THR A 39 6.05 11.91 -1.66
C THR A 39 5.69 13.35 -1.99
N LYS A 40 5.80 14.26 -1.02
CA LYS A 40 5.58 15.71 -1.26
C LYS A 40 6.51 16.29 -2.34
N GLY A 41 7.70 15.71 -2.52
CA GLY A 41 8.65 16.07 -3.58
C GLY A 41 8.46 15.32 -4.89
N GLY A 42 7.37 14.56 -5.06
CA GLY A 42 7.05 13.85 -6.30
C GLY A 42 7.66 12.46 -6.48
N ALA A 43 8.64 12.06 -5.66
CA ALA A 43 9.21 10.71 -5.72
C ALA A 43 8.19 9.62 -5.38
N LEU A 44 8.29 8.46 -6.03
CA LEU A 44 7.36 7.35 -5.93
C LEU A 44 7.99 6.16 -5.19
N HIS A 45 7.27 5.59 -4.22
CA HIS A 45 7.78 4.50 -3.39
C HIS A 45 6.71 3.43 -3.17
N TRP A 46 7.01 2.18 -3.49
CA TRP A 46 6.16 1.06 -3.12
C TRP A 46 6.09 0.92 -1.60
N LYS A 47 4.87 0.76 -1.08
CA LYS A 47 4.58 0.51 0.34
C LYS A 47 3.58 -0.63 0.45
N GLN A 48 3.80 -1.51 1.41
CA GLN A 48 2.71 -2.35 1.91
C GLN A 48 1.85 -1.49 2.82
N ALA A 49 0.62 -1.25 2.40
CA ALA A 49 -0.38 -0.48 3.11
C ALA A 49 -1.35 -1.42 3.82
N ILE A 50 -1.69 -1.08 5.06
CA ILE A 50 -2.66 -1.80 5.88
C ILE A 50 -3.59 -0.75 6.49
N VAL A 51 -4.89 -0.84 6.21
CA VAL A 51 -5.90 0.03 6.80
C VAL A 51 -6.81 -0.79 7.71
N PHE A 52 -7.02 -0.30 8.93
CA PHE A 52 -7.74 -1.01 10.00
C PHE A 52 -8.31 0.00 10.99
N ILE A 53 -9.30 -0.38 11.80
CA ILE A 53 -9.71 0.41 12.98
C ILE A 53 -8.91 -0.08 14.19
N ASN A 54 -8.37 0.86 14.97
CA ASN A 54 -7.63 0.54 16.19
C ASN A 54 -8.54 0.47 17.43
N LYS A 55 -7.98 0.13 18.60
CA LYS A 55 -8.71 0.04 19.87
C LYS A 55 -9.34 1.36 20.35
N ASN A 56 -8.92 2.49 19.79
CA ASN A 56 -9.47 3.81 20.11
C ASN A 56 -10.57 4.20 19.11
N SER A 57 -11.12 3.23 18.36
CA SER A 57 -12.11 3.45 17.30
C SER A 57 -11.63 4.47 16.27
N GLN A 58 -10.36 4.44 15.88
CA GLN A 58 -9.83 5.30 14.83
C GLN A 58 -9.44 4.47 13.60
N VAL A 59 -9.79 4.96 12.42
CA VAL A 59 -9.27 4.39 11.17
C VAL A 59 -7.79 4.76 11.04
N MET A 60 -6.94 3.75 10.93
CA MET A 60 -5.49 3.87 10.84
C MET A 60 -5.01 3.32 9.51
N ILE A 61 -4.08 4.03 8.87
CA ILE A 61 -3.23 3.45 7.83
C ILE A 61 -1.83 3.19 8.39
N LYS A 62 -1.29 2.01 8.12
CA LYS A 62 0.09 1.62 8.40
C LYS A 62 0.82 1.34 7.09
N LEU A 63 1.94 2.02 6.89
CA LEU A 63 2.81 1.88 5.72
C LEU A 63 4.11 1.20 6.14
N LYS A 64 4.43 0.07 5.50
CA LYS A 64 5.70 -0.65 5.66
C LYS A 64 6.56 -0.48 4.40
N SER A 65 7.86 -0.27 4.61
CA SER A 65 8.86 -0.23 3.53
C SER A 65 9.70 -1.50 3.59
N LYS A 66 9.96 -2.15 2.45
CA LYS A 66 10.92 -3.26 2.36
C LYS A 66 12.34 -2.68 2.29
N HIS A 67 13.27 -3.18 3.09
CA HIS A 67 14.69 -2.83 3.02
C HIS A 67 15.41 -3.76 2.03
N VAL A 68 16.54 -3.29 1.49
CA VAL A 68 17.47 -4.13 0.73
C VAL A 68 18.03 -5.18 1.69
N GLY A 69 17.68 -6.46 1.51
CA GLY A 69 17.93 -7.53 2.49
C GLY A 69 16.66 -8.15 3.09
N GLY A 70 15.46 -7.73 2.64
CA GLY A 70 14.20 -8.45 2.90
C GLY A 70 13.45 -8.06 4.17
N ALA A 71 14.12 -7.49 5.17
CA ALA A 71 13.49 -7.00 6.39
C ALA A 71 12.71 -5.68 6.16
N PHE A 72 11.62 -5.45 6.89
CA PHE A 72 10.88 -4.18 6.84
C PHE A 72 11.49 -3.15 7.80
N SER A 73 12.19 -2.13 7.30
CA SER A 73 12.98 -1.22 8.17
C SER A 73 12.21 -0.05 8.77
N LYS A 74 11.10 0.40 8.15
CA LYS A 74 10.37 1.60 8.60
C LYS A 74 8.85 1.42 8.53
N ARG A 75 8.22 1.50 9.70
CA ARG A 75 6.77 1.47 9.90
C ARG A 75 6.29 2.88 10.25
N LYS A 76 5.43 3.46 9.41
CA LYS A 76 4.71 4.70 9.73
C LYS A 76 3.23 4.38 9.86
N SER A 77 2.56 4.87 10.91
CA SER A 77 1.09 4.88 10.95
C SER A 77 0.54 6.28 11.08
N CYS A 78 -0.65 6.49 10.52
CA CYS A 78 -1.37 7.76 10.56
C CYS A 78 -2.86 7.47 10.75
N ILE A 79 -3.56 8.35 11.46
CA ILE A 79 -5.03 8.37 11.48
C ILE A 79 -5.52 8.85 10.11
N VAL A 80 -6.55 8.18 9.58
CA VAL A 80 -7.24 8.54 8.35
C VAL A 80 -8.58 9.16 8.70
N SER A 81 -8.92 10.26 8.04
CA SER A 81 -10.14 11.06 8.28
C SER A 81 -10.96 11.31 7.01
N GLY A 82 -10.58 10.69 5.90
CA GLY A 82 -11.25 10.88 4.61
C GLY A 82 -10.53 10.17 3.46
N VAL A 83 -11.29 9.99 2.37
CA VAL A 83 -10.84 9.42 1.10
C VAL A 83 -11.14 10.41 -0.03
N TYR A 84 -10.26 10.47 -1.02
CA TYR A 84 -10.34 11.35 -2.19
C TYR A 84 -10.13 10.52 -3.46
N GLU A 85 -11.06 10.59 -4.40
CA GLU A 85 -10.98 9.86 -5.67
C GLU A 85 -10.47 10.73 -6.81
N ASP A 86 -10.69 12.05 -6.70
CA ASP A 86 -10.29 13.05 -7.69
C ASP A 86 -8.82 13.44 -7.53
N ILE A 87 -7.93 12.45 -7.48
CA ILE A 87 -6.49 12.68 -7.50
C ILE A 87 -6.04 12.79 -8.95
N PRO A 88 -5.47 13.94 -9.36
CA PRO A 88 -4.96 14.09 -10.72
C PRO A 88 -3.90 13.03 -11.01
N ALA A 89 -3.88 12.58 -12.27
CA ALA A 89 -2.81 11.71 -12.74
C ALA A 89 -1.44 12.33 -12.44
N TRP A 90 -0.54 11.54 -11.88
CA TRP A 90 0.83 12.00 -11.64
C TRP A 90 1.54 12.24 -12.98
N PRO A 91 2.49 13.18 -13.06
CA PRO A 91 3.28 13.37 -14.27
C PRO A 91 3.91 12.04 -14.68
N ALA A 92 3.53 11.53 -15.85
CA ALA A 92 4.03 10.26 -16.33
C ALA A 92 5.51 10.39 -16.70
N THR A 93 6.35 9.54 -16.12
CA THR A 93 7.69 9.31 -16.66
C THR A 93 7.56 8.44 -17.91
N ALA A 94 8.32 8.74 -18.96
CA ALA A 94 8.24 8.03 -20.24
C ALA A 94 8.21 6.50 -20.05
N GLY A 95 7.23 5.83 -20.67
CA GLY A 95 7.09 4.37 -20.68
C GLY A 95 6.34 3.75 -19.50
N ARG A 96 5.75 4.53 -18.58
CA ARG A 96 4.92 4.01 -17.49
C ARG A 96 3.42 4.12 -17.81
N ASN A 97 2.68 3.03 -17.68
CA ASN A 97 1.21 3.06 -17.74
C ASN A 97 0.66 3.93 -16.60
N ILE A 98 -0.33 4.77 -16.92
CA ILE A 98 -1.03 5.60 -15.94
C ILE A 98 -1.94 4.69 -15.13
N GLY A 99 -1.66 4.55 -13.84
CA GLY A 99 -2.54 3.84 -12.91
C GLY A 99 -3.70 4.71 -12.43
N ALA A 100 -4.55 4.10 -11.60
CA ALA A 100 -5.67 4.77 -10.98
C ALA A 100 -5.25 5.36 -9.62
N HIS A 101 -5.57 6.62 -9.37
CA HIS A 101 -5.06 7.35 -8.20
C HIS A 101 -6.15 7.61 -7.16
N PHE A 102 -5.79 7.56 -5.88
CA PHE A 102 -6.67 8.00 -4.78
C PHE A 102 -5.85 8.58 -3.63
N GLY A 103 -6.50 9.30 -2.74
CA GLY A 103 -5.87 10.00 -1.63
C GLY A 103 -6.51 9.66 -0.30
N LEU A 104 -5.68 9.57 0.75
CA LEU A 104 -6.16 9.45 2.14
C LEU A 104 -5.82 10.70 2.93
N ARG A 105 -6.83 11.32 3.55
CA ARG A 105 -6.64 12.52 4.38
C ARG A 105 -6.16 12.14 5.78
N THR A 106 -5.02 12.68 6.16
CA THR A 106 -4.42 12.54 7.49
C THR A 106 -4.16 13.92 8.10
N ALA A 107 -3.83 13.98 9.38
CA ALA A 107 -3.43 15.23 10.03
C ALA A 107 -2.20 15.90 9.39
N GLN A 108 -1.37 15.14 8.64
CA GLN A 108 -0.20 15.67 7.94
C GLN A 108 -0.46 16.07 6.48
N GLY A 109 -1.73 16.01 6.05
CA GLY A 109 -2.18 16.24 4.68
C GLY A 109 -2.67 14.97 3.99
N ILE A 110 -2.86 15.07 2.67
CA ILE A 110 -3.27 13.95 1.83
C ILE A 110 -2.06 13.07 1.51
N ILE A 111 -2.23 11.75 1.67
CA ILE A 111 -1.30 10.75 1.15
C ILE A 111 -1.88 10.22 -0.16
N GLU A 112 -1.22 10.51 -1.27
CA GLU A 112 -1.62 10.04 -2.59
C GLU A 112 -1.04 8.65 -2.87
N PHE A 113 -1.88 7.78 -3.41
CA PHE A 113 -1.56 6.44 -3.84
C PHE A 113 -1.94 6.22 -5.29
N GLU A 114 -1.27 5.26 -5.91
CA GLU A 114 -1.64 4.71 -7.21
C GLU A 114 -1.83 3.19 -7.11
N CYS A 115 -2.88 2.73 -7.78
CA CYS A 115 -3.24 1.34 -8.04
C CYS A 115 -3.03 1.00 -9.51
N GLU A 116 -2.89 -0.28 -9.82
CA GLU A 116 -2.74 -0.77 -11.19
C GLU A 116 -3.94 -0.43 -12.09
N ASN A 117 -5.16 -0.42 -11.54
CA ASN A 117 -6.38 -0.15 -12.30
C ASN A 117 -7.49 0.42 -11.43
N GLU A 118 -8.55 0.89 -12.09
CA GLU A 118 -9.73 1.51 -11.48
C GLU A 118 -10.49 0.56 -10.53
N ILE A 119 -10.53 -0.74 -10.84
CA ILE A 119 -11.17 -1.73 -9.97
C ILE A 119 -10.44 -1.78 -8.62
N LEU A 120 -9.11 -1.92 -8.65
CA LEU A 120 -8.31 -1.93 -7.42
C LEU A 120 -8.42 -0.61 -6.66
N LYS A 121 -8.45 0.54 -7.35
CA LYS A 121 -8.76 1.84 -6.72
C LYS A 121 -10.06 1.77 -5.95
N GLN A 122 -11.16 1.35 -6.60
CA GLN A 122 -12.46 1.31 -5.95
C GLN A 122 -12.50 0.37 -4.75
N THR A 123 -11.87 -0.80 -4.84
CA THR A 123 -11.79 -1.69 -3.66
C THR A 123 -11.06 -1.06 -2.46
N TRP A 124 -10.11 -0.15 -2.69
CA TRP A 124 -9.45 0.60 -1.63
C TRP A 124 -10.34 1.72 -1.11
N VAL A 125 -10.91 2.50 -2.01
CA VAL A 125 -11.78 3.62 -1.67
C VAL A 125 -12.97 3.14 -0.84
N ASP A 126 -13.70 2.12 -1.30
CA ASP A 126 -14.87 1.57 -0.60
C ASP A 126 -14.48 0.93 0.72
N GLY A 127 -13.36 0.22 0.77
CA GLY A 127 -12.85 -0.36 2.02
C GLY A 127 -12.58 0.70 3.08
N VAL A 128 -11.91 1.80 2.71
CA VAL A 128 -11.62 2.90 3.64
C VAL A 128 -12.89 3.66 4.02
N ARG A 129 -13.77 3.94 3.04
CA ARG A 129 -15.07 4.58 3.29
C ARG A 129 -15.89 3.78 4.29
N ASN A 130 -16.02 2.47 4.10
CA ASN A 130 -16.74 1.58 5.02
C ASN A 130 -16.18 1.66 6.44
N LEU A 131 -14.85 1.66 6.61
CA LEU A 131 -14.22 1.79 7.92
C LEU A 131 -14.49 3.15 8.58
N LEU A 132 -14.45 4.24 7.80
CA LEU A 132 -14.78 5.58 8.29
C LEU A 132 -16.24 5.68 8.73
N HIS A 133 -17.16 5.10 7.95
CA HIS A 133 -18.58 5.03 8.29
C HIS A 133 -18.84 4.21 9.56
N GLN A 134 -18.15 3.09 9.75
CA GLN A 134 -18.26 2.30 10.98
C GLN A 134 -17.83 3.12 12.19
N VAL A 135 -16.67 3.78 12.14
CA VAL A 135 -16.17 4.63 13.24
C VAL A 135 -17.10 5.81 13.54
N ALA A 136 -17.71 6.42 12.53
CA ALA A 136 -18.65 7.53 12.72
C ALA A 136 -19.96 7.11 13.40
N ASN A 137 -20.29 5.81 13.38
CA ASN A 137 -21.51 5.24 13.93
C ASN A 137 -21.27 4.39 15.21
N LEU A 138 -20.05 4.37 15.74
CA LEU A 138 -19.68 3.77 17.03
C LEU A 138 -19.88 4.77 18.17
#